data_AF-A0A4R0RMJ4-F1
#
_entry.id   AF-A0A4R0RMJ4-F1
#
_cell.length_a   1.000
_cell.length_b   1.000
_cell.length_c   1.000
_cell.angle_alpha   90.00
_cell.angle_beta   90.00
_cell.angle_gamma   90.00
#
_symmetry.space_group_name_H-M   'P 1'
#
loop_
_entity.id
_entity.type
_entity.pdbx_description
1 polymer ?
#
loop_
_entity_poly.entity_id
_entity_poly.type
_entity_poly.pdbx_seq_one_letter_code
_entity_poly.pdbx_strand_id
1 'polypeptide(L)'
;MEKELETYQAQLSQVEQTLEADPNNTELATLVTELKELISLTEAAIAAEQASSSKAESSRKAASGAVATKDWSAGEDVLAKYSGDGQWYPARIASVGGSTENRGYSVVFKGYNSTELVNSSQIKAMPNNYQAPIATSSKRKLSKEEEEERERKKKKNEKKLEVKAAKAKEQVAKQATWQKFAKKSEKKGVHIAGVSGTSIFKTPDNPLGRVGVTGSGKGMTEVAPRGKHKFDPTEADG
;
A
#
# COMPACT_ATOMS: atom_id res chain seq x y z
N MET A 1 -27.02 1.06 12.38
CA MET A 1 -27.14 2.49 12.69
C MET A 1 -28.18 2.78 13.79
N GLU A 2 -29.46 2.44 13.67
CA GLU A 2 -30.45 2.72 14.74
C GLU A 2 -30.13 2.02 16.08
N LYS A 3 -29.72 0.75 16.04
CA LYS A 3 -29.26 0.01 17.24
C LYS A 3 -27.99 0.59 17.86
N GLU A 4 -27.15 1.22 17.06
CA GLU A 4 -25.90 1.85 17.52
C GLU A 4 -26.20 3.19 18.19
N LEU A 5 -27.13 3.97 17.64
CA LEU A 5 -27.66 5.18 18.27
C LEU A 5 -28.25 4.88 19.66
N GLU A 6 -29.07 3.84 19.80
CA GLU A 6 -29.65 3.45 21.09
C GLU A 6 -28.55 3.07 22.10
N THR A 7 -27.49 2.42 21.64
CA THR A 7 -26.33 2.06 22.47
C THR A 7 -25.58 3.32 22.95
N TYR A 8 -25.35 4.30 22.07
CA TYR A 8 -24.68 5.55 22.45
C TYR A 8 -25.53 6.41 23.39
N GLN A 9 -26.84 6.45 23.21
CA GLN A 9 -27.75 7.13 24.14
C GLN A 9 -27.72 6.48 25.54
N ALA A 10 -27.70 5.15 25.62
CA ALA A 10 -27.56 4.45 26.89
C ALA A 10 -26.21 4.73 27.57
N GLN A 11 -25.11 4.78 26.80
CA GLN A 11 -23.79 5.14 27.32
C GLN A 11 -23.75 6.58 27.84
N LEU A 12 -24.34 7.53 27.10
CA LEU A 12 -24.43 8.92 27.53
C LEU A 12 -25.19 9.05 28.85
N SER A 13 -26.34 8.37 29.00
CA SER A 13 -27.11 8.36 30.23
C SER A 13 -26.30 7.81 31.42
N GLN A 14 -25.57 6.71 31.21
CA GLN A 14 -24.71 6.14 32.23
C GLN A 14 -23.58 7.10 32.65
N VAL A 15 -22.95 7.78 31.68
CA VAL A 15 -21.86 8.73 31.96
C VAL A 15 -22.40 9.99 32.65
N GLU A 16 -23.55 10.51 32.24
CA GLU A 16 -24.21 11.65 32.91
C GLU A 16 -24.57 11.31 34.36
N GLN A 17 -25.08 10.09 34.63
CA GLN A 17 -25.34 9.64 35.99
C GLN A 17 -24.07 9.54 36.84
N THR A 18 -22.94 9.11 36.26
CA THR A 18 -21.65 9.12 36.98
C THR A 18 -21.11 10.54 37.18
N LEU A 19 -21.37 11.46 36.26
CA LEU A 19 -20.98 12.86 36.37
C LEU A 19 -21.82 13.60 37.43
N GLU A 20 -23.09 13.23 37.61
CA GLU A 20 -23.92 13.74 38.72
C GLU A 20 -23.40 13.28 40.09
N ALA A 21 -22.87 12.06 40.18
CA ALA A 21 -22.24 11.56 41.40
C ALA A 21 -20.89 12.26 41.70
N ASP A 22 -20.11 12.59 40.67
CA ASP A 22 -18.81 13.27 40.77
C ASP A 22 -18.69 14.51 39.84
N PRO A 23 -19.31 15.65 40.19
CA PRO A 23 -19.39 16.83 39.30
C PRO A 23 -18.04 17.51 39.00
N ASN A 24 -16.99 17.21 39.77
CA ASN A 24 -15.66 17.79 39.59
C ASN A 24 -14.81 17.02 38.56
N ASN A 25 -15.32 15.92 37.99
CA ASN A 25 -14.56 15.12 37.04
C ASN A 25 -14.65 15.70 35.62
N THR A 26 -13.59 16.40 35.21
CA THR A 26 -13.49 17.02 33.88
C THR A 26 -13.46 16.01 32.74
N GLU A 27 -12.96 14.79 32.96
CA GLU A 27 -12.90 13.73 31.95
C GLU A 27 -14.28 13.16 31.61
N LEU A 28 -15.19 13.12 32.60
CA LEU A 28 -16.57 12.72 32.36
C LEU A 28 -17.33 13.82 31.60
N ALA A 29 -17.04 15.09 31.90
CA ALA A 29 -17.62 16.21 31.17
C ALA A 29 -17.19 16.22 29.69
N THR A 30 -15.90 15.97 29.40
CA THR A 30 -15.42 15.83 28.01
C THR A 30 -16.05 14.62 27.33
N LEU A 31 -16.13 13.47 28.00
CA LEU A 31 -16.77 12.28 27.44
C LEU A 31 -18.26 12.49 27.10
N VAL A 32 -19.00 13.22 27.95
CA VAL A 32 -20.39 13.61 27.65
C VAL A 32 -20.46 14.48 26.39
N THR A 33 -19.54 15.44 26.23
CA THR A 33 -19.51 16.28 25.02
C THR A 33 -19.22 15.49 23.76
N GLU A 34 -18.25 14.56 23.83
CA GLU A 34 -17.89 13.69 22.70
C GLU A 34 -19.05 12.74 22.34
N LEU A 35 -19.72 12.12 23.32
CA LEU A 35 -20.86 11.25 23.08
C LEU A 35 -22.05 12.00 22.46
N LYS A 36 -22.30 13.25 22.87
CA LYS A 36 -23.33 14.11 22.27
C LYS A 36 -23.03 14.40 20.80
N GLU A 37 -21.77 14.69 20.47
CA GLU A 37 -21.35 14.90 19.07
C GLU A 37 -21.50 13.63 18.23
N LEU A 38 -21.08 12.46 18.77
CA LEU A 38 -21.22 11.18 18.10
C LEU A 38 -22.69 10.82 17.82
N ILE A 39 -23.58 11.04 18.79
CA ILE A 39 -25.03 10.81 18.60
C ILE A 39 -25.56 11.75 17.52
N SER A 40 -25.20 13.04 17.55
CA SER A 40 -25.64 14.01 16.54
C SER A 40 -25.18 13.63 15.12
N LEU A 41 -23.93 13.21 14.96
CA LEU A 41 -23.41 12.73 13.67
C LEU A 41 -24.13 11.47 13.19
N THR A 42 -24.41 10.54 14.12
CA THR A 42 -25.11 9.29 13.82
C THR A 42 -26.57 9.54 13.43
N GLU A 43 -27.27 10.44 14.15
CA GLU A 43 -28.62 10.89 13.81
C GLU A 43 -28.67 11.55 12.43
N ALA A 44 -27.69 12.41 12.12
CA ALA A 44 -27.58 13.05 10.82
C ALA A 44 -27.32 12.03 9.69
N ALA A 45 -26.51 11.00 9.95
CA ALA A 45 -26.27 9.91 9.00
C ALA A 45 -27.54 9.09 8.74
N ILE A 46 -28.29 8.73 9.80
CA ILE A 46 -29.57 8.02 9.68
C ILE A 46 -30.59 8.88 8.92
N ALA A 47 -30.69 10.18 9.23
CA ALA A 47 -31.58 11.09 8.52
C ALA A 47 -31.21 11.24 7.04
N ALA A 48 -29.92 11.28 6.70
CA ALA A 48 -29.44 11.30 5.32
C ALA A 48 -29.77 9.99 4.58
N GLU A 49 -29.67 8.85 5.24
CA GLU A 49 -30.02 7.55 4.68
C GLU A 49 -31.54 7.45 4.42
N GLN A 50 -32.38 7.91 5.34
CA GLN A 50 -33.84 7.97 5.19
C GLN A 50 -34.32 9.02 4.16
N ALA A 51 -33.60 10.14 4.00
CA ALA A 51 -33.89 11.13 2.97
C ALA A 51 -33.48 10.66 1.57
N SER A 52 -32.45 9.81 1.47
CA SER A 52 -32.00 9.24 0.20
C SER A 52 -32.97 8.18 -0.35
N SER A 53 -33.68 7.46 0.52
CA SER A 53 -34.68 6.46 0.12
C SER A 53 -35.95 7.10 -0.45
N SER A 54 -36.36 8.26 0.07
CA SER A 54 -37.57 8.98 -0.35
C SER A 54 -37.36 9.98 -1.50
N LYS A 55 -36.14 10.51 -1.69
CA LYS A 55 -35.84 11.38 -2.86
C LYS A 55 -35.62 10.61 -4.17
N ALA A 56 -35.36 9.30 -4.07
CA ALA A 56 -35.24 8.45 -5.23
C ALA A 56 -36.59 8.18 -5.94
N GLU A 57 -37.75 8.31 -5.29
CA GLU A 57 -39.04 8.00 -5.94
C GLU A 57 -39.56 9.09 -6.88
N SER A 58 -39.28 10.37 -6.60
CA SER A 58 -39.79 11.49 -7.44
C SER A 58 -38.90 11.88 -8.63
N SER A 59 -37.77 11.21 -8.82
CA SER A 59 -36.89 11.41 -10.00
C SER A 59 -36.81 10.17 -10.91
N ARG A 60 -37.51 9.08 -10.55
CA ARG A 60 -37.58 7.81 -11.30
C ARG A 60 -38.57 7.81 -12.48
N LYS A 61 -38.85 8.98 -13.08
CA LYS A 61 -39.61 9.09 -14.34
C LYS A 61 -38.83 9.84 -15.44
N ALA A 62 -37.52 9.61 -15.55
CA ALA A 62 -36.74 10.02 -16.73
C ALA A 62 -35.33 9.38 -16.81
N ALA A 63 -35.20 8.06 -16.71
CA ALA A 63 -34.05 7.31 -17.26
C ALA A 63 -34.26 5.80 -17.06
N SER A 64 -34.81 5.16 -18.08
CA SER A 64 -34.93 3.70 -18.20
C SER A 64 -33.56 3.02 -18.19
N GLY A 65 -33.35 2.08 -17.25
CA GLY A 65 -32.24 1.14 -17.26
C GLY A 65 -31.82 0.69 -15.87
N ALA A 66 -32.69 -0.04 -15.17
CA ALA A 66 -32.37 -0.68 -13.90
C ALA A 66 -31.15 -1.60 -14.05
N VAL A 67 -30.02 -1.20 -13.45
CA VAL A 67 -28.87 -2.10 -13.27
C VAL A 67 -29.12 -2.82 -11.95
N ALA A 68 -29.55 -4.08 -12.04
CA ALA A 68 -29.56 -4.98 -10.90
C ALA A 68 -28.16 -4.99 -10.28
N THR A 69 -28.06 -4.73 -8.98
CA THR A 69 -26.82 -4.85 -8.20
C THR A 69 -26.45 -6.33 -8.13
N LYS A 70 -25.82 -6.82 -9.20
CA LYS A 70 -25.31 -8.18 -9.28
C LYS A 70 -24.03 -8.26 -8.46
N ASP A 71 -23.96 -9.24 -7.57
CA ASP A 71 -22.73 -9.60 -6.88
C ASP A 71 -21.78 -10.31 -7.83
N TRP A 72 -20.59 -9.73 -7.99
CA TRP A 72 -19.60 -10.26 -8.91
C TRP A 72 -18.57 -11.12 -8.20
N SER A 73 -18.02 -12.11 -8.91
CA SER A 73 -16.97 -12.99 -8.38
C SER A 73 -15.63 -12.77 -9.07
N ALA A 74 -14.55 -13.08 -8.36
CA ALA A 74 -13.22 -13.08 -8.95
C ALA A 74 -13.17 -14.05 -10.13
N GLY A 75 -12.61 -13.60 -11.24
CA GLY A 75 -12.51 -14.35 -12.49
C GLY A 75 -13.60 -14.06 -13.51
N GLU A 76 -14.70 -13.37 -13.15
CA GLU A 76 -15.80 -13.06 -14.07
C GLU A 76 -15.42 -11.93 -15.06
N ASP A 77 -15.89 -12.06 -16.30
CA ASP A 77 -15.72 -11.05 -17.35
C ASP A 77 -16.83 -10.00 -17.25
N VAL A 78 -16.43 -8.73 -17.18
CA VAL A 78 -17.31 -7.60 -16.92
C VAL A 78 -16.92 -6.36 -17.73
N LEU A 79 -17.81 -5.38 -17.82
CA LEU A 79 -17.52 -4.05 -18.33
C LEU A 79 -17.24 -3.17 -17.13
N ALA A 80 -16.02 -2.64 -17.02
CA ALA A 80 -15.64 -1.72 -15.96
C ALA A 80 -15.46 -0.30 -16.52
N LYS A 81 -15.81 0.70 -15.73
CA LYS A 81 -15.58 2.11 -16.07
C LYS A 81 -14.12 2.46 -15.77
N TYR A 82 -13.35 2.87 -16.79
CA TYR A 82 -11.97 3.31 -16.62
C TYR A 82 -11.90 4.71 -16.02
N SER A 83 -11.01 4.93 -15.04
CA SER A 83 -10.93 6.21 -14.34
C SER A 83 -10.41 7.37 -15.20
N GLY A 84 -9.58 7.08 -16.21
CA GLY A 84 -8.91 8.10 -17.03
C GLY A 84 -9.83 8.84 -18.00
N ASP A 85 -10.80 8.14 -18.61
CA ASP A 85 -11.74 8.71 -19.59
C ASP A 85 -13.22 8.51 -19.23
N GLY A 86 -13.50 7.74 -18.18
CA GLY A 86 -14.86 7.41 -17.76
C GLY A 86 -15.60 6.48 -18.73
N GLN A 87 -14.94 5.85 -19.70
CA GLN A 87 -15.55 4.93 -20.64
C GLN A 87 -15.60 3.49 -20.11
N TRP A 88 -16.49 2.69 -20.68
CA TRP A 88 -16.68 1.29 -20.29
C TRP A 88 -15.82 0.38 -21.15
N TYR A 89 -14.91 -0.35 -20.52
CA TYR A 89 -14.01 -1.28 -21.21
C TYR A 89 -14.19 -2.71 -20.69
N PRO A 90 -13.98 -3.70 -21.56
CA PRO A 90 -13.99 -5.09 -21.15
C PRO A 90 -12.85 -5.33 -20.15
N ALA A 91 -13.19 -5.91 -19.01
CA ALA A 91 -12.29 -6.19 -17.91
C ALA A 91 -12.61 -7.56 -17.30
N ARG A 92 -11.69 -8.06 -16.49
CA ARG A 92 -11.89 -9.27 -15.69
C ARG A 92 -11.67 -8.93 -14.23
N ILE A 93 -12.53 -9.42 -13.36
CA ILE A 93 -12.38 -9.21 -11.91
C ILE A 93 -11.19 -10.03 -11.43
N ALA A 94 -10.16 -9.37 -10.93
CA ALA A 94 -8.99 -10.01 -10.33
C ALA A 94 -9.27 -10.43 -8.88
N SER A 95 -9.89 -9.56 -8.09
CA SER A 95 -10.29 -9.88 -6.72
C SER A 95 -11.51 -9.08 -6.27
N VAL A 96 -12.25 -9.65 -5.33
CA VAL A 96 -13.37 -9.01 -4.64
C VAL A 96 -12.92 -8.73 -3.22
N GLY A 97 -13.10 -7.50 -2.75
CA GLY A 97 -12.75 -7.05 -1.41
C GLY A 97 -13.82 -6.16 -0.79
N GLY A 98 -13.56 -5.73 0.44
CA GLY A 98 -14.48 -4.89 1.21
C GLY A 98 -15.57 -5.67 1.96
N SER A 99 -16.39 -4.92 2.71
CA SER A 99 -17.54 -5.45 3.45
C SER A 99 -18.73 -5.69 2.51
N THR A 100 -19.73 -6.46 2.96
CA THR A 100 -20.97 -6.71 2.19
C THR A 100 -21.67 -5.42 1.75
N GLU A 101 -21.53 -4.35 2.54
CA GLU A 101 -22.13 -3.05 2.31
C GLU A 101 -21.28 -2.11 1.44
N ASN A 102 -19.96 -2.27 1.45
CA ASN A 102 -19.01 -1.48 0.67
C ASN A 102 -18.08 -2.41 -0.12
N ARG A 103 -18.65 -3.03 -1.16
CA ARG A 103 -17.95 -4.02 -1.97
C ARG A 103 -17.06 -3.33 -3.01
N GLY A 104 -15.76 -3.55 -2.90
CA GLY A 104 -14.75 -3.06 -3.83
C GLY A 104 -14.24 -4.19 -4.73
N TYR A 105 -14.12 -3.93 -6.01
CA TYR A 105 -13.64 -4.92 -6.98
C TYR A 105 -12.35 -4.43 -7.60
N SER A 106 -11.33 -5.28 -7.58
CA SER A 106 -10.10 -5.06 -8.33
C SER A 106 -10.29 -5.66 -9.72
N VAL A 107 -10.25 -4.84 -10.76
CA VAL A 107 -10.47 -5.27 -12.15
C VAL A 107 -9.22 -5.05 -13.00
N VAL A 108 -8.98 -5.97 -13.93
CA VAL A 108 -7.90 -5.87 -14.92
C VAL A 108 -8.52 -5.72 -16.30
N PHE A 109 -8.21 -4.62 -16.99
CA PHE A 109 -8.77 -4.34 -18.32
C PHE A 109 -8.18 -5.26 -19.39
N LYS A 110 -9.02 -5.81 -20.27
CA LYS A 110 -8.55 -6.65 -21.38
C LYS A 110 -7.75 -5.78 -22.36
N GLY A 111 -6.49 -6.15 -22.61
CA GLY A 111 -5.56 -5.41 -23.48
C GLY A 111 -4.59 -4.49 -22.74
N TYR A 112 -4.82 -4.23 -21.45
CA TYR A 112 -3.95 -3.41 -20.60
C TYR A 112 -3.64 -4.17 -19.31
N ASN A 113 -2.37 -4.22 -18.88
CA ASN A 113 -2.02 -4.81 -17.58
C ASN A 113 -2.26 -3.84 -16.42
N SER A 114 -3.28 -2.98 -16.53
CA SER A 114 -3.65 -2.01 -15.49
C SER A 114 -4.72 -2.61 -14.60
N THR A 115 -4.50 -2.54 -13.29
CA THR A 115 -5.45 -2.95 -12.26
C THR A 115 -6.06 -1.70 -11.64
N GLU A 116 -7.38 -1.58 -11.66
CA GLU A 116 -8.11 -0.49 -10.99
C GLU A 116 -9.07 -1.04 -9.94
N LEU A 117 -9.27 -0.26 -8.87
CA LEU A 117 -10.30 -0.52 -7.88
C LEU A 117 -11.57 0.21 -8.28
N VAL A 118 -12.64 -0.55 -8.51
CA VAL A 118 -13.95 -0.04 -8.93
C VAL A 118 -15.05 -0.55 -8.02
N ASN A 119 -16.09 0.25 -7.84
CA ASN A 119 -17.26 -0.12 -7.03
C ASN A 119 -18.32 -0.84 -7.88
N SER A 120 -19.33 -1.45 -7.25
CA SER A 120 -20.46 -2.11 -7.95
C SER A 120 -21.10 -1.24 -9.03
N SER A 121 -21.24 0.07 -8.79
CA SER A 121 -21.83 1.03 -9.75
C SER A 121 -21.00 1.27 -11.02
N GLN A 122 -19.71 0.91 -10.97
CA GLN A 122 -18.75 1.05 -12.06
C GLN A 122 -18.50 -0.26 -12.81
N ILE A 123 -19.32 -1.30 -12.55
CA ILE A 123 -19.24 -2.61 -13.19
C ILE A 123 -20.58 -2.97 -13.82
N LYS A 124 -20.55 -3.54 -15.03
CA LYS A 124 -21.70 -4.04 -15.76
C LYS A 124 -21.44 -5.45 -16.28
N ALA A 125 -22.52 -6.21 -16.49
CA ALA A 125 -22.44 -7.51 -17.15
C ALA A 125 -21.87 -7.35 -18.56
N MET A 126 -20.86 -8.16 -18.91
CA MET A 126 -20.48 -8.33 -20.30
C MET A 126 -21.50 -9.24 -20.98
N PRO A 127 -22.17 -8.80 -22.07
CA PRO A 127 -22.98 -9.70 -22.86
C PRO A 127 -22.08 -10.74 -23.55
N ASN A 128 -22.57 -11.97 -23.68
CA ASN A 128 -21.84 -13.07 -24.33
C ASN A 128 -21.41 -12.76 -25.78
N ASN A 129 -22.08 -11.81 -26.44
CA ASN A 129 -21.77 -11.33 -27.78
C ASN A 129 -21.31 -9.87 -27.77
N TYR A 130 -20.49 -9.48 -26.79
CA TYR A 130 -19.94 -8.13 -26.74
C TYR A 130 -18.97 -7.90 -27.90
N GLN A 131 -19.46 -7.27 -28.97
CA GLN A 131 -18.59 -6.54 -29.89
C GLN A 131 -18.27 -5.20 -29.24
N ALA A 132 -17.00 -5.00 -28.90
CA ALA A 132 -16.52 -3.68 -28.52
C ALA A 132 -16.94 -2.69 -29.62
N PRO A 133 -17.55 -1.54 -29.27
CA PRO A 133 -17.82 -0.53 -30.27
C PRO A 133 -16.48 -0.16 -30.86
N ILE A 134 -16.28 -0.54 -32.13
CA ILE A 134 -15.12 -0.15 -32.91
C ILE A 134 -15.25 1.36 -32.98
N ALA A 135 -14.49 2.07 -32.15
CA ALA A 135 -14.32 3.50 -32.28
C ALA A 135 -13.96 3.74 -33.75
N THR A 136 -14.81 4.47 -34.45
CA THR A 136 -14.71 4.77 -35.88
C THR A 136 -13.48 5.62 -36.15
N SER A 137 -12.32 4.97 -36.09
CA SER A 137 -11.08 5.47 -36.62
C SER A 137 -10.96 4.93 -38.03
N SER A 138 -11.27 5.80 -39.00
CA SER A 138 -10.77 5.68 -40.36
C SER A 138 -9.36 5.06 -40.34
N LYS A 139 -9.21 3.94 -41.07
CA LYS A 139 -7.94 3.27 -41.43
C LYS A 139 -6.69 3.99 -40.91
N ARG A 140 -6.17 3.60 -39.74
CA ARG A 140 -4.74 3.67 -39.49
C ARG A 140 -4.28 2.34 -38.91
N LYS A 141 -3.34 1.74 -39.64
CA LYS A 141 -2.54 0.59 -39.24
C LYS A 141 -2.08 0.79 -37.80
N LEU A 142 -2.24 -0.25 -36.98
CA LEU A 142 -1.56 -0.42 -35.70
C LEU A 142 -0.10 0.02 -35.89
N SER A 143 0.31 1.12 -35.26
CA SER A 143 1.61 1.73 -35.52
C SER A 143 2.71 0.80 -35.01
N LYS A 144 3.59 0.43 -35.93
CA LYS A 144 4.85 -0.31 -35.72
C LYS A 144 5.71 0.26 -34.56
N GLU A 145 5.48 1.52 -34.18
CA GLU A 145 6.13 2.20 -33.05
C GLU A 145 5.64 1.72 -31.66
N GLU A 146 4.37 1.33 -31.50
CA GLU A 146 3.84 0.91 -30.19
C GLU A 146 4.25 -0.54 -29.84
N GLU A 147 4.54 -1.34 -30.86
CA GLU A 147 5.11 -2.68 -30.74
C GLU A 147 6.63 -2.61 -30.47
N GLU A 148 7.36 -1.71 -31.14
CA GLU A 148 8.78 -1.44 -30.86
C GLU A 148 9.00 -0.83 -29.45
N GLU A 149 8.07 -0.02 -28.93
CA GLU A 149 8.19 0.51 -27.57
C GLU A 149 7.96 -0.56 -26.51
N ARG A 150 7.05 -1.51 -26.76
CA ARG A 150 6.84 -2.72 -25.92
C ARG A 150 8.05 -3.66 -25.97
N GLU A 151 8.67 -3.85 -27.13
CA GLU A 151 9.91 -4.63 -27.23
C GLU A 151 11.09 -3.92 -26.55
N ARG A 152 11.22 -2.60 -26.68
CA ARG A 152 12.25 -1.82 -25.97
C ARG A 152 12.07 -1.87 -24.45
N LYS A 153 10.83 -1.85 -23.94
CA LYS A 153 10.54 -1.97 -22.49
C LYS A 153 10.79 -3.39 -21.96
N LYS A 154 10.43 -4.43 -22.70
CA LYS A 154 10.75 -5.83 -22.34
C LYS A 154 12.26 -6.09 -22.35
N LYS A 155 12.96 -5.65 -23.40
CA LYS A 155 14.44 -5.76 -23.53
C LYS A 155 15.19 -4.97 -22.45
N LYS A 156 14.65 -3.84 -21.98
CA LYS A 156 15.21 -3.08 -20.84
C LYS A 156 15.01 -3.79 -19.50
N ASN A 157 13.87 -4.46 -19.29
CA ASN A 157 13.60 -5.18 -18.03
C ASN A 157 14.39 -6.49 -17.95
N GLU A 158 14.49 -7.21 -19.06
CA GLU A 158 15.30 -8.43 -19.20
C GLU A 158 16.79 -8.13 -19.02
N LYS A 159 17.32 -7.09 -19.66
CA LYS A 159 18.71 -6.65 -19.47
C LYS A 159 19.00 -6.20 -18.03
N LYS A 160 18.02 -5.62 -17.32
CA LYS A 160 18.16 -5.29 -15.89
C LYS A 160 18.19 -6.54 -15.00
N LEU A 161 17.39 -7.55 -15.32
CA LEU A 161 17.39 -8.82 -14.59
C LEU A 161 18.73 -9.55 -14.77
N GLU A 162 19.27 -9.57 -15.98
CA GLU A 162 20.55 -10.22 -16.29
C GLU A 162 21.73 -9.51 -15.59
N VAL A 163 21.77 -8.17 -15.60
CA VAL A 163 22.80 -7.40 -14.88
C VAL A 163 22.69 -7.62 -13.37
N LYS A 164 21.47 -7.70 -12.82
CA LYS A 164 21.25 -7.98 -11.39
C LYS A 164 21.68 -9.42 -11.03
N ALA A 165 21.40 -10.39 -11.90
CA ALA A 165 21.83 -11.78 -11.73
C ALA A 165 23.36 -11.94 -11.83
N ALA A 166 24.02 -11.23 -12.76
CA ALA A 166 25.47 -11.20 -12.88
C ALA A 166 26.13 -10.60 -11.63
N LYS A 167 25.59 -9.47 -11.13
CA LYS A 167 26.06 -8.84 -9.89
C LYS A 167 25.84 -9.74 -8.67
N ALA A 168 24.73 -10.48 -8.61
CA ALA A 168 24.48 -11.46 -7.54
C ALA A 168 25.48 -12.62 -7.59
N LYS A 169 25.78 -13.16 -8.78
CA LYS A 169 26.80 -14.22 -8.94
C LYS A 169 28.20 -13.74 -8.54
N GLU A 170 28.56 -12.50 -8.87
CA GLU A 170 29.84 -11.90 -8.47
C GLU A 170 29.93 -11.73 -6.94
N GLN A 171 28.84 -11.33 -6.29
CA GLN A 171 28.79 -11.23 -4.82
C GLN A 171 28.92 -12.61 -4.15
N VAL A 172 28.24 -13.63 -4.68
CA VAL A 172 28.37 -15.01 -4.18
C VAL A 172 29.80 -15.54 -4.35
N ALA A 173 30.45 -15.26 -5.49
CA ALA A 173 31.84 -15.63 -5.71
C ALA A 173 32.81 -14.93 -4.73
N LYS A 174 32.58 -13.65 -4.44
CA LYS A 174 33.34 -12.90 -3.42
C LYS A 174 33.14 -13.49 -2.02
N GLN A 175 31.90 -13.83 -1.65
CA GLN A 175 31.61 -14.50 -0.38
C GLN A 175 32.30 -15.87 -0.30
N ALA A 176 32.24 -16.68 -1.35
CA ALA A 176 32.92 -17.98 -1.39
C ALA A 176 34.45 -17.83 -1.26
N THR A 177 35.03 -16.79 -1.86
CA THR A 177 36.45 -16.47 -1.73
C THR A 177 36.81 -16.04 -0.31
N TRP A 178 35.97 -15.22 0.33
CA TRP A 178 36.12 -14.81 1.73
C TRP A 178 36.01 -15.99 2.70
N GLN A 179 35.05 -16.90 2.47
CA GLN A 179 34.90 -18.14 3.23
C GLN A 179 36.12 -19.06 3.10
N LYS A 180 36.71 -19.17 1.90
CA LYS A 180 37.96 -19.93 1.69
C LYS A 180 39.13 -19.29 2.44
N PHE A 181 39.20 -17.96 2.49
CA PHE A 181 40.23 -17.24 3.27
C PHE A 181 40.05 -17.49 4.77
N ALA A 182 38.83 -17.37 5.30
CA ALA A 182 38.51 -17.63 6.71
C ALA A 182 38.85 -19.08 7.13
N LYS A 183 38.49 -20.09 6.32
CA LYS A 183 38.84 -21.49 6.61
C LYS A 183 40.36 -21.74 6.54
N LYS A 184 41.08 -21.02 5.67
CA LYS A 184 42.54 -21.13 5.56
C LYS A 184 43.27 -20.49 6.75
N SER A 185 42.74 -19.40 7.30
CA SER A 185 43.28 -18.78 8.52
C SER A 185 43.05 -19.65 9.76
N GLU A 186 41.89 -20.31 9.84
CA GLU A 186 41.55 -21.24 10.92
C GLU A 186 42.52 -22.45 10.94
N LYS A 187 42.83 -23.02 9.78
CA LYS A 187 43.84 -24.09 9.64
C LYS A 187 45.28 -23.64 9.98
N LYS A 188 45.57 -22.34 9.93
CA LYS A 188 46.86 -21.76 10.33
C LYS A 188 46.88 -21.24 11.79
N GLY A 189 45.80 -21.44 12.55
CA GLY A 189 45.70 -21.00 13.95
C GLY A 189 45.57 -19.49 14.16
N VAL A 190 45.27 -18.72 13.11
CA VAL A 190 45.08 -17.27 13.21
C VAL A 190 43.58 -16.98 13.23
N HIS A 191 43.05 -16.63 14.40
CA HIS A 191 41.65 -16.31 14.61
C HIS A 191 41.32 -14.90 14.09
N ILE A 192 40.43 -14.80 13.09
CA ILE A 192 39.93 -13.52 12.56
C ILE A 192 38.74 -13.07 13.41
N ALA A 193 38.87 -11.90 14.04
CA ALA A 193 37.81 -11.29 14.84
C ALA A 193 36.53 -11.09 14.01
N GLY A 194 35.40 -11.60 14.50
CA GLY A 194 34.07 -11.49 13.88
C GLY A 194 33.54 -12.76 13.19
N VAL A 195 34.38 -13.75 12.89
CA VAL A 195 33.94 -15.01 12.23
C VAL A 195 33.68 -16.15 13.22
N SER A 196 34.43 -16.24 14.33
CA SER A 196 34.33 -17.34 15.30
C SER A 196 33.29 -17.14 16.42
N GLY A 197 32.44 -16.11 16.35
CA GLY A 197 31.38 -15.85 17.34
C GLY A 197 31.84 -15.56 18.78
N THR A 198 33.15 -15.56 19.03
CA THR A 198 33.75 -15.18 20.31
C THR A 198 33.87 -13.67 20.34
N SER A 199 32.82 -13.00 20.84
CA SER A 199 32.84 -11.54 21.03
C SER A 199 33.99 -11.17 21.97
N ILE A 200 34.79 -10.17 21.58
CA ILE A 200 35.80 -9.51 22.41
C ILE A 200 35.20 -8.91 23.70
N PHE A 201 33.87 -8.77 23.76
CA PHE A 201 33.11 -8.29 24.91
C PHE A 201 32.34 -9.40 25.65
N LYS A 202 32.58 -10.69 25.33
CA LYS A 202 31.95 -11.79 26.06
C LYS A 202 32.60 -11.89 27.45
N THR A 203 31.81 -11.61 28.49
CA THR A 203 32.26 -11.68 29.89
C THR A 203 32.76 -13.09 30.19
N PRO A 204 34.01 -13.27 30.66
CA PRO A 204 34.47 -14.57 31.13
C PRO A 204 33.69 -14.98 32.39
N ASP A 205 33.36 -16.26 32.51
CA ASP A 205 32.52 -16.84 33.57
C ASP A 205 33.23 -16.93 34.95
N ASN A 206 34.25 -16.10 35.16
CA ASN A 206 35.02 -16.03 36.39
C ASN A 206 34.61 -14.76 37.15
N PRO A 207 34.07 -14.85 38.38
CA PRO A 207 33.53 -13.71 39.13
C PRO A 207 34.57 -12.64 39.54
N LEU A 208 35.86 -12.85 39.26
CA LEU A 208 36.93 -11.84 39.42
C LEU A 208 37.55 -11.35 38.10
N GLY A 209 36.95 -11.66 36.95
CA GLY A 209 37.46 -11.27 35.62
C GLY A 209 37.28 -9.77 35.33
N ARG A 210 38.33 -8.98 35.52
CA ARG A 210 38.32 -7.53 35.21
C ARG A 210 38.36 -7.32 33.68
N VAL A 211 37.32 -6.72 33.12
CA VAL A 211 37.30 -6.25 31.73
C VAL A 211 38.09 -4.94 31.61
N GLY A 212 39.15 -4.95 30.81
CA GLY A 212 39.95 -3.77 30.51
C GLY A 212 40.45 -3.83 29.08
N VAL A 213 39.92 -2.98 28.20
CA VAL A 213 40.59 -2.61 26.95
C VAL A 213 41.69 -1.62 27.33
N THR A 214 42.81 -2.13 27.82
CA THR A 214 44.03 -1.33 28.00
C THR A 214 45.16 -2.12 27.37
N GLY A 215 45.44 -1.87 26.09
CA GLY A 215 46.53 -2.56 25.41
C GLY A 215 46.70 -2.28 23.93
N SER A 216 45.74 -1.67 23.23
CA SER A 216 45.96 -1.24 21.84
C SER A 216 46.07 0.28 21.82
N GLY A 217 47.31 0.79 21.84
CA GLY A 217 47.68 2.22 21.85
C GLY A 217 47.34 2.97 20.56
N LYS A 218 46.16 2.73 19.98
CA LYS A 218 45.62 3.49 18.86
C LYS A 218 44.28 4.08 19.30
N GLY A 219 44.29 5.37 19.62
CA GLY A 219 43.05 6.11 19.88
C GLY A 219 42.09 6.03 18.70
N MET A 220 40.79 6.14 18.99
CA MET A 220 39.71 6.20 18.02
C MET A 220 40.05 7.24 16.93
N THR A 221 40.10 6.82 15.66
CA THR A 221 40.33 7.77 14.56
C THR A 221 39.14 8.72 14.46
N GLU A 222 39.36 10.02 14.68
CA GLU A 222 38.33 11.03 14.50
C GLU A 222 37.84 11.03 13.05
N VAL A 223 36.52 10.88 12.89
CA VAL A 223 35.88 10.88 11.58
C VAL A 223 35.82 12.33 11.09
N ALA A 224 36.64 12.66 10.09
CA ALA A 224 36.63 13.98 9.47
C ALA A 224 35.21 14.29 8.91
N PRO A 225 34.56 15.39 9.32
CA PRO A 225 33.25 15.74 8.82
C PRO A 225 33.33 16.06 7.32
N ARG A 226 32.49 15.39 6.52
CA ARG A 226 32.41 15.59 5.07
C ARG A 226 32.00 17.03 4.76
N GLY A 227 32.84 17.75 4.03
CA GLY A 227 32.56 19.11 3.57
C GLY A 227 31.30 19.16 2.69
N LYS A 228 30.44 20.14 2.95
CA LYS A 228 29.24 20.42 2.15
C LYS A 228 29.70 21.03 0.82
N HIS A 229 29.25 20.49 -0.31
CA HIS A 229 29.53 21.09 -1.62
C HIS A 229 28.85 22.46 -1.71
N LYS A 230 29.63 23.52 -1.93
CA LYS A 230 29.12 24.82 -2.37
C LYS A 230 29.09 24.80 -3.89
N PHE A 231 27.90 25.00 -4.45
CA PHE A 231 27.71 25.19 -5.88
C PHE A 231 27.68 26.70 -6.10
N ASP A 232 28.69 27.24 -6.78
CA ASP A 232 28.67 28.63 -7.25
C ASP A 232 27.84 28.68 -8.54
N PRO A 233 26.71 29.42 -8.58
CA PRO A 233 25.99 29.68 -9.80
C PRO A 233 26.62 30.92 -10.45
N THR A 234 27.77 30.76 -11.11
CA THR A 234 28.28 31.83 -11.98
C THR A 234 28.98 31.20 -13.17
N GLU A 235 28.19 30.90 -14.19
CA GLU A 235 28.48 31.26 -15.59
C GLU A 235 27.24 30.92 -16.42
N ALA A 236 26.30 31.85 -16.37
CA ALA A 236 25.45 32.13 -17.51
C ALA A 236 26.13 33.27 -18.30
N ASP A 237 26.08 33.14 -19.61
CA ASP A 237 26.38 34.14 -20.66
C ASP A 237 27.82 34.20 -21.20
N GLY A 238 27.97 33.81 -22.48
CA GLY A 238 29.19 33.91 -23.29
C GLY A 238 29.29 32.87 -24.38
#